data_AF-A0A6A5S241-F1
#
_entry.id   AF-A0A6A5S241-F1
#
_cell.length_a   1.000
_cell.length_b   1.000
_cell.length_c   1.000
_cell.angle_alpha   90.00
_cell.angle_beta   90.00
_cell.angle_gamma   90.00
#
_symmetry.space_group_name_H-M   'P 1'
#
loop_
_entity.id
_entity.type
_entity.pdbx_description
1 polymer ?
#
loop_
_entity_poly.entity_id
_entity_poly.type
_entity_poly.pdbx_seq_one_letter_code
_entity_poly.pdbx_strand_id
1 'polypeptide(L)'
;IVGNPFWLTNEERRRQQTTGSVCIAFATEQEAQRAIHNKLYLLGISVRVEKMHSTPASTQCQNCQRFGHTEERCSNSMACKICAEPHPTYLHKCNTCSTK
;
A
#
# COMPACT_ATOMS: atom_id res chain seq x y z
N ILE A 1 -14.37 -21.04 -1.51
CA ILE A 1 -13.02 -20.57 -1.10
C ILE A 1 -13.06 -19.05 -1.14
N VAL A 2 -12.89 -18.39 0.01
CA VAL A 2 -12.67 -16.93 0.03
C VAL A 2 -11.33 -16.71 -0.66
N GLY A 3 -11.30 -15.93 -1.75
CA GLY A 3 -10.08 -15.70 -2.53
C GLY A 3 -8.95 -15.10 -1.69
N ASN A 4 -7.74 -15.03 -2.26
CA ASN A 4 -6.60 -14.38 -1.60
C ASN A 4 -6.94 -12.92 -1.28
N PRO A 5 -7.00 -12.52 0.00
CA PRO A 5 -7.32 -11.15 0.34
C PRO A 5 -6.25 -10.20 -0.19
N PHE A 6 -6.64 -9.06 -0.77
CA PHE A 6 -5.70 -8.11 -1.38
C PHE A 6 -4.67 -7.53 -0.39
N TRP A 7 -4.99 -7.56 0.90
CA TRP A 7 -4.12 -7.12 1.99
C TRP A 7 -3.13 -8.19 2.47
N LEU A 8 -3.28 -9.45 2.03
CA LEU A 8 -2.42 -10.55 2.43
C LEU A 8 -1.24 -10.66 1.44
N THR A 9 -0.01 -10.53 1.96
CA THR A 9 1.21 -10.74 1.18
C THR A 9 1.32 -12.18 0.69
N ASN A 10 1.96 -12.43 -0.46
CA ASN A 10 2.15 -13.80 -0.98
C ASN A 10 3.05 -14.65 -0.06
N GLU A 11 3.03 -15.97 -0.21
CA GLU A 11 3.71 -16.88 0.70
C GLU A 11 5.22 -16.67 0.76
N GLU A 12 5.88 -16.48 -0.39
CA GLU A 12 7.32 -16.25 -0.46
C GLU A 12 7.74 -15.02 0.34
N ARG A 13 7.02 -13.90 0.19
CA ARG A 13 7.26 -12.69 0.97
C ARG A 13 6.97 -12.91 2.45
N ARG A 14 5.90 -13.63 2.79
CA ARG A 14 5.57 -13.94 4.20
C ARG A 14 6.67 -14.70 4.92
N ARG A 15 7.45 -15.54 4.22
CA ARG A 15 8.58 -16.28 4.81
C ARG A 15 9.77 -15.40 5.16
N GLN A 16 9.90 -14.24 4.51
CA GLN A 16 11.04 -13.32 4.67
C GLN A 16 10.69 -12.04 5.44
N GLN A 17 9.41 -11.76 5.67
CA GLN A 17 8.98 -10.53 6.34
C GLN A 17 9.32 -10.56 7.84
N THR A 18 9.87 -9.46 8.34
CA THR A 18 10.14 -9.25 9.77
C THR A 18 8.96 -8.63 10.51
N THR A 19 8.04 -8.01 9.78
CA THR A 19 6.82 -7.38 10.29
C THR A 19 5.61 -7.87 9.51
N GLY A 20 4.43 -7.80 10.13
CA GLY A 20 3.17 -8.19 9.52
C GLY A 20 2.04 -7.24 9.89
N SER A 21 0.95 -7.30 9.13
CA SER A 21 -0.27 -6.56 9.41
C SER A 21 -1.47 -7.49 9.27
N VAL A 22 -2.52 -7.21 10.02
CA VAL A 22 -3.78 -7.96 10.00
C VAL A 22 -4.94 -7.00 9.83
N CYS A 23 -6.00 -7.47 9.16
CA CYS A 23 -7.23 -6.71 8.99
C CYS A 23 -8.27 -7.23 9.97
N ILE A 24 -8.78 -6.33 10.83
CA ILE A 24 -9.79 -6.66 11.84
C ILE A 24 -11.06 -5.89 11.49
N ALA A 25 -12.15 -6.62 11.28
CA ALA A 25 -13.47 -6.04 11.12
C ALA A 25 -14.12 -5.91 12.50
N PHE A 26 -14.65 -4.73 12.80
CA PHE A 26 -15.46 -4.47 13.98
C PHE A 26 -16.94 -4.45 13.59
N ALA A 27 -17.83 -4.74 14.54
CA ALA A 27 -19.27 -4.74 14.28
C ALA A 27 -19.80 -3.31 14.06
N THR A 28 -19.17 -2.32 14.69
CA THR A 28 -19.55 -0.91 14.59
C THR A 28 -18.36 -0.01 14.30
N GLU A 29 -18.63 1.16 13.69
CA GLU A 29 -17.61 2.19 13.48
C GLU A 29 -17.05 2.71 14.82
N GLN A 30 -17.89 2.81 15.85
CA GLN A 30 -17.50 3.29 17.17
C GLN A 30 -16.45 2.39 17.82
N GLU A 31 -16.58 1.06 17.69
CA GLU A 31 -15.57 0.11 18.16
C GLU A 31 -14.26 0.24 17.38
N ALA A 32 -14.34 0.41 16.06
CA ALA A 32 -13.16 0.62 15.23
C ALA A 32 -12.42 1.91 15.63
N GLN A 33 -13.14 3.02 15.83
CA GLN A 33 -12.57 4.28 16.27
C GLN A 33 -11.93 4.16 17.66
N ARG A 34 -12.57 3.42 18.58
CA ARG A 34 -11.99 3.13 19.90
C ARG A 34 -10.67 2.37 19.76
N ALA A 35 -10.57 1.41 18.84
CA ALA A 35 -9.33 0.67 18.59
C ALA A 35 -8.25 1.53 17.90
N ILE A 36 -8.62 2.48 17.04
CA ILE A 36 -7.70 3.41 16.38
C ILE A 36 -7.14 4.44 17.37
N HIS A 37 -7.99 5.00 18.24
CA HIS A 37 -7.58 6.04 19.20
C HIS A 37 -6.85 5.49 20.43
N ASN A 38 -7.15 4.25 20.82
CA ASN A 38 -6.52 3.60 21.97
C ASN A 38 -5.52 2.52 21.52
N LYS A 39 -4.92 1.81 22.49
CA LYS A 39 -4.09 0.65 22.21
C LYS A 39 -4.96 -0.58 21.98
N LEU A 40 -4.75 -1.26 20.86
CA LEU A 40 -5.20 -2.64 20.67
C LEU A 40 -4.07 -3.59 21.08
N TYR A 41 -4.42 -4.65 21.82
CA TYR A 41 -3.47 -5.70 22.16
C TYR A 41 -3.82 -6.96 21.39
N LEU A 42 -2.86 -7.49 20.64
CA LEU A 42 -2.96 -8.77 19.97
C LEU A 42 -1.88 -9.68 20.54
N LEU A 43 -2.28 -10.83 21.09
CA LEU A 43 -1.36 -11.79 21.71
C LEU A 43 -0.46 -11.15 22.78
N GLY A 44 -1.00 -10.20 23.55
CA GLY A 44 -0.25 -9.46 24.59
C GLY A 44 0.64 -8.33 24.07
N ILE A 45 0.73 -8.12 22.75
CA ILE A 45 1.55 -7.07 22.13
C ILE A 45 0.66 -5.88 21.79
N SER A 46 1.04 -4.68 22.25
CA SER A 46 0.38 -3.44 21.81
C SER A 46 0.73 -3.19 20.34
N VAL A 47 -0.30 -3.12 19.50
CA VAL A 47 -0.14 -2.87 18.07
C VAL A 47 -0.62 -1.47 17.71
N ARG A 48 0.00 -0.88 16.68
CA ARG A 48 -0.52 0.32 16.03
C ARG A 48 -1.74 -0.05 15.20
N VAL A 49 -2.82 0.70 15.37
CA VAL A 49 -4.05 0.54 14.61
C VAL A 49 -4.26 1.76 13.73
N GLU A 50 -4.71 1.53 12.50
CA GLU A 50 -5.09 2.59 11.57
C GLU A 50 -6.32 2.16 10.77
N LYS A 51 -7.01 3.14 10.18
CA LYS A 51 -8.14 2.87 9.29
C LYS A 51 -7.63 2.04 8.11
N MET A 52 -8.36 0.99 7.77
CA MET A 52 -8.05 0.22 6.58
C MET A 52 -8.45 1.01 5.33
N HIS A 53 -7.49 1.25 4.45
CA HIS A 53 -7.73 1.85 3.16
C HIS A 53 -7.89 0.74 2.12
N SER A 54 -8.98 0.79 1.35
CA SER A 54 -9.11 -0.10 0.21
C SER A 54 -8.09 0.33 -0.84
N THR A 55 -7.08 -0.51 -1.08
CA THR A 55 -6.13 -0.32 -2.17
C THR A 55 -6.21 -1.55 -3.06
N PRO A 56 -7.08 -1.52 -4.08
CA PRO A 56 -7.16 -2.58 -5.07
C PRO A 56 -5.78 -2.95 -5.62
N ALA A 57 -5.59 -4.22 -5.97
CA ALA A 57 -4.38 -4.65 -6.66
C ALA A 57 -4.16 -3.93 -8.00
N SER A 58 -5.21 -3.31 -8.57
CA SER A 58 -5.16 -2.49 -9.78
C SER A 58 -4.74 -1.03 -9.53
N THR A 59 -4.61 -0.57 -8.29
CA THR A 59 -4.17 0.79 -7.99
C THR A 59 -2.71 0.99 -8.41
N GLN A 60 -2.47 1.90 -9.35
CA GLN A 60 -1.12 2.28 -9.79
C GLN A 60 -0.57 3.44 -8.94
N CYS A 61 0.59 3.22 -8.31
CA CYS A 61 1.30 4.24 -7.55
C CYS A 61 1.84 5.34 -8.47
N GLN A 62 1.54 6.61 -8.18
CA GLN A 62 2.00 7.74 -9.01
C GLN A 62 3.48 8.10 -8.81
N ASN A 63 4.12 7.62 -7.73
CA ASN A 63 5.56 7.80 -7.50
C ASN A 63 6.38 6.72 -8.24
N CYS A 64 6.16 5.44 -7.96
CA CYS A 64 7.00 4.35 -8.50
C CYS A 64 6.37 3.56 -9.65
N GLN A 65 5.15 3.89 -10.08
CA GLN A 65 4.39 3.25 -11.17
C GLN A 65 4.04 1.76 -10.99
N ARG A 66 4.44 1.13 -9.87
CA ARG A 66 4.04 -0.23 -9.49
C ARG A 66 2.60 -0.26 -8.97
N PHE A 67 2.00 -1.45 -8.98
CA PHE A 67 0.63 -1.66 -8.56
C PHE A 67 0.48 -2.05 -7.08
N GLY A 68 -0.73 -1.91 -6.55
CA GLY A 68 -1.13 -2.41 -5.22
C GLY A 68 -0.80 -1.50 -4.04
N HIS A 69 -0.44 -0.23 -4.28
CA HIS A 69 -0.26 0.78 -3.23
C HIS A 69 -0.48 2.20 -3.75
N THR A 70 -0.74 3.14 -2.83
CA THR A 70 -0.83 4.57 -3.12
C THR A 70 0.54 5.25 -3.01
N GLU A 71 0.67 6.44 -3.59
CA GLU A 71 1.88 7.26 -3.49
C GLU A 71 2.25 7.60 -2.04
N GLU A 72 1.25 7.95 -1.21
CA GLU A 72 1.43 8.27 0.22
C GLU A 72 2.11 7.15 1.02
N ARG A 73 1.97 5.90 0.58
CA ARG A 73 2.53 4.70 1.24
C ARG A 73 3.68 4.09 0.44
N CYS A 74 4.20 4.80 -0.56
CA CYS A 74 5.29 4.32 -1.40
C CYS A 74 6.65 4.50 -0.72
N SER A 75 7.39 3.40 -0.58
CA SER A 75 8.79 3.41 -0.13
C SER A 75 9.79 3.14 -1.25
N ASN A 76 9.31 3.04 -2.50
CA ASN A 76 10.15 2.77 -3.66
C ASN A 76 10.71 4.06 -4.26
N SER A 77 11.78 3.96 -5.04
CA SER A 77 12.28 5.06 -5.86
C SER A 77 11.23 5.52 -6.86
N MET A 78 11.27 6.80 -7.18
CA MET A 78 10.44 7.40 -8.22
C MET A 78 10.73 6.75 -9.58
N ALA A 79 9.69 6.63 -10.41
CA ALA A 79 9.80 6.15 -11.78
C ALA A 79 8.87 6.94 -12.71
N CYS A 80 9.36 7.23 -13.92
CA CYS A 80 8.59 7.88 -14.96
C CYS A 80 7.50 6.93 -15.49
N LYS A 81 6.27 7.43 -15.64
CA LYS A 81 5.16 6.65 -16.24
C LYS A 81 5.39 6.28 -17.70
N ILE A 82 6.27 7.00 -18.39
CA ILE A 82 6.50 6.85 -19.84
C ILE A 82 7.68 5.93 -20.13
N CYS A 83 8.83 6.15 -19.46
CA CYS A 83 10.07 5.40 -19.74
C CYS A 83 10.60 4.57 -18.56
N ALA A 84 9.93 4.56 -17.40
CA ALA A 84 10.35 3.87 -16.18
C ALA A 84 11.68 4.33 -15.54
N GLU A 85 12.35 5.34 -16.11
CA GLU A 85 13.57 5.94 -15.56
C GLU A 85 13.31 6.73 -14.27
N PRO A 86 14.33 6.95 -13.41
CA PRO A 86 14.18 7.53 -12.07
C PRO A 86 14.02 9.06 -12.10
N HIS A 87 12.93 9.53 -12.71
CA HIS A 87 12.56 10.94 -12.74
C HIS A 87 11.05 11.14 -12.73
N PRO A 88 10.54 12.32 -12.32
CA PRO A 88 9.13 12.64 -12.40
C PRO A 88 8.63 12.62 -13.85
N THR A 89 7.40 12.15 -14.06
CA THR A 89 6.79 12.09 -15.40
C THR A 89 6.72 13.47 -16.07
N TYR A 90 6.52 14.55 -15.32
CA TYR A 90 6.47 15.91 -15.87
C TYR A 90 7.84 16.43 -16.38
N LEU A 91 8.96 15.79 -15.99
CA LEU A 91 10.30 16.08 -16.52
C LEU A 91 10.67 15.19 -17.71
N HIS A 92 9.76 14.31 -18.15
CA HIS A 92 10.04 13.43 -19.27
C HIS A 92 10.25 14.23 -20.56
N LYS A 93 11.38 13.97 -21.23
CA LYS A 93 11.66 14.47 -22.58
C LYS A 93 11.65 13.28 -23.51
N CYS A 94 10.65 13.21 -24.38
CA CYS A 94 10.57 12.17 -25.36
C CYS A 94 11.49 12.49 -26.53
N ASN A 95 12.39 11.57 -26.89
CA ASN A 95 13.27 11.74 -28.05
C ASN A 95 12.52 11.58 -29.39
N THR A 96 11.30 11.04 -29.36
CA THR A 96 10.47 10.77 -30.55
C THR A 96 9.19 11.61 -30.63
N CYS A 97 8.71 12.17 -29.51
CA CYS A 97 7.52 13.03 -29.49
C CYS A 97 7.93 14.47 -29.16
N SER A 98 7.78 15.36 -30.12
CA SER A 98 8.07 16.81 -30.00
C SER A 98 6.91 17.63 -29.42
N THR A 99 5.95 17.01 -28.73
CA THR A 99 4.79 17.73 -28.21
C THR A 99 5.13 18.35 -26.85
N LYS A 100 5.13 19.69 -26.82
CA LYS A 100 5.33 20.53 -25.63
C LYS A 100 4.30 20.26 -24.55
#